data_AF-A0A354GZW8-F1
#
_entry.id   AF-A0A354GZW8-F1
#
_cell.length_a   1.000
_cell.length_b   1.000
_cell.length_c   1.000
_cell.angle_alpha   90.00
_cell.angle_beta   90.00
_cell.angle_gamma   90.00
#
_symmetry.space_group_name_H-M   'P 1'
#
loop_
_entity.id
_entity.type
_entity.pdbx_description
1 polymer ?
#
loop_
_entity_poly.entity_id
_entity_poly.type
_entity_poly.pdbx_seq_one_letter_code
_entity_poly.pdbx_strand_id
1 'polypeptide(L)'
;MNNMKQIAFAMHAYAEAHNGRLPPAVLRDAQGKPLLSWRVLILPYLEKESLYQQFHLDEPWDSPQNIALLSSMPRVYFAPTELPVDARAELSSTFYQVFTGEETAFEYPQGLRFPQDFSKGTSNVFLVVEAGQAVPWTKPSDVFYDDDEPFPLLGGVFTGESRFSLFGSNRVKGFHAAMADGSVRFFPSTTSEVTLRDAITRSEGQRLKSHW
;
A
#
# COMPACT_ATOMS: atom_id res chain seq x y z
N MET A 1 2.96 -10.22 -6.53
CA MET A 1 1.50 -10.41 -6.72
C MET A 1 0.76 -11.03 -5.53
N ASN A 2 1.14 -12.22 -5.02
CA ASN A 2 0.36 -12.87 -3.94
C ASN A 2 0.27 -12.06 -2.64
N ASN A 3 1.35 -11.35 -2.28
CA ASN A 3 1.40 -10.51 -1.09
C ASN A 3 0.38 -9.36 -1.12
N MET A 4 0.32 -8.61 -2.23
CA MET A 4 -0.66 -7.53 -2.41
C MET A 4 -2.10 -8.02 -2.33
N LYS A 5 -2.41 -9.21 -2.85
CA LYS A 5 -3.76 -9.79 -2.73
C LYS A 5 -4.12 -10.04 -1.27
N GLN A 6 -3.19 -10.61 -0.49
CA GLN A 6 -3.39 -10.83 0.95
C GLN A 6 -3.54 -9.52 1.71
N ILE A 7 -2.73 -8.50 1.39
CA ILE A 7 -2.82 -7.17 2.02
C ILE A 7 -4.18 -6.52 1.71
N ALA A 8 -4.59 -6.50 0.44
CA ALA A 8 -5.87 -5.91 0.03
C ALA A 8 -7.05 -6.63 0.69
N PHE A 9 -7.01 -7.97 0.73
CA PHE A 9 -8.00 -8.78 1.44
C PHE A 9 -8.07 -8.44 2.94
N ALA A 10 -6.92 -8.31 3.60
CA ALA A 10 -6.85 -7.94 5.01
C ALA A 10 -7.39 -6.52 5.27
N MET A 11 -7.18 -5.57 4.37
CA MET A 11 -7.80 -4.24 4.45
C MET A 11 -9.32 -4.28 4.29
N HIS A 12 -9.85 -5.14 3.41
CA HIS A 12 -11.30 -5.34 3.28
C HIS A 12 -11.89 -5.99 4.52
N ALA A 13 -11.24 -7.01 5.08
CA ALA A 13 -11.66 -7.67 6.31
C ALA A 13 -11.60 -6.69 7.51
N TYR A 14 -10.59 -5.82 7.56
CA TYR A 14 -10.56 -4.71 8.51
C TYR A 14 -11.80 -3.83 8.33
N ALA A 15 -12.12 -3.42 7.11
CA ALA A 15 -13.28 -2.57 6.86
C ALA A 15 -14.60 -3.22 7.25
N GLU A 16 -14.79 -4.51 6.96
CA GLU A 16 -15.97 -5.26 7.39
C GLU A 16 -16.13 -5.23 8.93
N ALA A 17 -15.03 -5.41 9.66
CA ALA A 17 -15.02 -5.38 11.13
C ALA A 17 -15.13 -3.96 11.73
N HIS A 18 -14.84 -2.91 10.96
CA HIS A 18 -14.77 -1.52 11.41
C HIS A 18 -15.83 -0.63 10.74
N ASN A 19 -17.08 -1.11 10.71
CA ASN A 19 -18.24 -0.37 10.22
C ASN A 19 -18.10 0.12 8.77
N GLY A 20 -17.48 -0.70 7.93
CA GLY A 20 -17.25 -0.41 6.51
C GLY A 20 -16.16 0.62 6.27
N ARG A 21 -15.22 0.87 7.20
CA ARG A 21 -14.14 1.86 7.00
C ARG A 21 -12.80 1.19 6.75
N LEU A 22 -12.10 1.58 5.69
CA LEU A 22 -10.70 1.18 5.49
C LEU A 22 -9.84 1.57 6.71
N PRO A 23 -8.74 0.85 6.99
CA PRO A 23 -7.82 1.29 8.03
C PRO A 23 -7.30 2.70 7.69
N PRO A 24 -7.17 3.59 8.67
CA PRO A 24 -6.49 4.86 8.43
C PRO A 24 -5.02 4.58 8.09
N ALA A 25 -4.39 5.43 7.27
CA ALA A 25 -2.96 5.27 6.95
C ALA A 25 -2.09 5.27 8.23
N VAL A 26 -2.51 6.07 9.22
CA VAL A 26 -1.79 6.27 10.48
C VAL A 26 -2.77 6.21 11.64
N LEU A 27 -2.52 5.32 12.61
CA LEU A 27 -3.14 5.37 13.92
C LEU A 27 -2.61 6.59 14.67
N ARG A 28 -3.50 7.37 15.28
CA ARG A 28 -3.15 8.58 16.03
C ARG A 28 -3.72 8.54 17.45
N ASP A 29 -3.07 9.20 18.38
CA ASP A 29 -3.63 9.45 19.71
C ASP A 29 -4.74 10.52 19.67
N ALA A 30 -5.36 10.80 20.82
CA ALA A 30 -6.41 11.79 20.95
C ALA A 30 -5.96 13.23 20.61
N GLN A 31 -4.64 13.49 20.63
CA GLN A 31 -4.03 14.77 20.29
C GLN A 31 -3.59 14.82 18.81
N GLY A 32 -3.84 13.76 18.03
CA GLY A 32 -3.48 13.66 16.63
C GLY A 32 -2.03 13.25 16.39
N LYS A 33 -1.26 12.90 17.43
CA LYS A 33 0.12 12.44 17.30
C LYS A 33 0.14 11.11 16.55
N PRO A 34 0.99 10.95 15.52
CA PRO A 34 1.12 9.68 14.80
C PRO A 34 1.73 8.61 15.72
N LEU A 35 1.12 7.43 15.74
CA LEU A 35 1.55 6.28 16.53
C LEU A 35 2.08 5.17 15.63
N LEU A 36 1.18 4.48 14.92
CA LEU A 36 1.48 3.25 14.18
C LEU A 36 0.94 3.27 12.74
N SER A 37 1.57 2.50 11.86
CA SER A 37 1.11 2.31 10.48
C SER A 37 -0.15 1.44 10.39
N TRP A 38 -0.96 1.67 9.35
CA TRP A 38 -2.02 0.75 8.89
C TRP A 38 -1.57 -0.72 8.80
N ARG A 39 -0.28 -0.96 8.51
CA ARG A 39 0.32 -2.30 8.43
C ARG A 39 0.25 -3.06 9.75
N VAL A 40 0.27 -2.35 10.88
CA VAL A 40 0.08 -2.95 12.21
C VAL A 40 -1.41 -3.24 12.45
N LEU A 41 -2.29 -2.31 12.06
CA LEU A 41 -3.73 -2.43 12.27
C LEU A 41 -4.36 -3.64 11.56
N ILE A 42 -3.79 -4.06 10.43
CA ILE A 42 -4.33 -5.19 9.67
C ILE A 42 -3.75 -6.56 10.07
N LEU A 43 -2.82 -6.62 11.03
CA LEU A 43 -2.18 -7.88 11.45
C LEU A 43 -3.16 -8.98 11.89
N PRO A 44 -4.23 -8.71 12.65
CA PRO A 44 -5.24 -9.71 12.99
C PRO A 44 -5.83 -10.43 11.76
N TYR A 45 -6.06 -9.66 10.69
CA TYR A 45 -6.64 -10.11 9.43
C TYR A 45 -5.61 -10.80 8.50
N LEU A 46 -4.34 -10.82 8.91
CA LEU A 46 -3.25 -11.56 8.28
C LEU A 46 -2.87 -12.81 9.10
N GLU A 47 -3.72 -13.22 10.05
CA GLU A 47 -3.45 -14.31 10.99
C GLU A 47 -2.17 -14.03 11.81
N LYS A 48 -1.97 -12.77 12.21
CA LYS A 48 -0.83 -12.31 13.03
C LYS A 48 -1.29 -11.69 14.35
N GLU A 49 -2.41 -12.18 14.90
CA GLU A 49 -2.97 -11.74 16.18
C GLU A 49 -1.93 -11.76 17.31
N SER A 50 -1.15 -12.82 17.43
CA SER A 50 -0.10 -12.93 18.48
C SER A 50 0.99 -11.88 18.36
N LEU A 51 1.27 -11.39 17.14
CA LEU A 51 2.21 -10.29 16.92
C LEU A 51 1.53 -8.94 17.20
N TYR A 52 0.28 -8.78 16.78
CA TYR A 52 -0.51 -7.57 17.04
C TYR A 52 -0.61 -7.27 18.54
N GLN A 53 -0.86 -8.29 19.36
CA GLN A 53 -0.97 -8.16 20.82
C GLN A 53 0.34 -7.75 21.53
N GLN A 54 1.48 -7.84 20.84
CA GLN A 54 2.76 -7.37 21.39
C GLN A 54 2.97 -5.87 21.16
N PHE A 55 2.24 -5.24 20.23
CA PHE A 55 2.36 -3.80 19.99
C PHE A 55 1.67 -3.00 21.10
N HIS A 56 2.35 -1.95 21.55
CA HIS A 56 1.77 -0.93 22.40
C HIS A 56 1.10 0.12 21.50
N LEU A 57 -0.23 0.03 21.37
CA LEU A 57 -1.00 0.81 20.39
C LEU A 57 -1.15 2.29 20.76
N ASP A 58 -0.84 2.66 22.00
CA ASP A 58 -0.81 4.01 22.54
C ASP A 58 0.60 4.64 22.47
N GLU A 59 1.58 3.91 21.96
CA GLU A 59 2.96 4.35 21.79
C GLU A 59 3.33 4.52 20.31
N PRO A 60 4.29 5.41 19.97
CA PRO A 60 4.78 5.54 18.61
C PRO A 60 5.55 4.29 18.16
N TRP A 61 5.65 4.11 16.84
CA TRP A 61 6.32 2.97 16.21
C TRP A 61 7.80 2.81 16.62
N ASP A 62 8.45 3.90 17.03
CA ASP A 62 9.84 3.99 17.45
C ASP A 62 10.01 4.04 18.98
N SER A 63 8.95 3.75 19.75
CA SER A 63 9.10 3.52 21.19
C SER A 63 10.02 2.31 21.45
N PRO A 64 10.72 2.24 22.61
CA PRO A 64 11.57 1.11 22.95
C PRO A 64 10.89 -0.27 22.81
N GLN A 65 9.59 -0.32 23.08
CA GLN A 65 8.75 -1.52 23.01
C GLN A 65 8.40 -1.87 21.57
N ASN A 66 7.88 -0.90 20.80
CA ASN A 66 7.44 -1.14 19.42
C ASN A 66 8.60 -1.34 18.45
N ILE A 67 9.73 -0.63 18.64
CA ILE A 67 10.88 -0.74 17.75
C ILE A 67 11.54 -2.12 17.80
N ALA A 68 11.42 -2.84 18.94
CA ALA A 68 11.92 -4.21 19.07
C ALA A 68 11.17 -5.19 18.14
N LEU A 69 9.91 -4.91 17.83
CA LEU A 69 9.06 -5.74 16.96
C LEU A 69 9.35 -5.54 15.47
N LEU A 70 10.19 -4.57 15.11
CA LEU A 70 10.55 -4.30 13.72
C LEU A 70 11.11 -5.56 13.03
N SER A 71 11.95 -6.32 13.75
CA SER A 71 12.54 -7.59 13.30
C SER A 71 11.52 -8.73 13.07
N SER A 72 10.30 -8.59 13.56
CA SER A 72 9.22 -9.59 13.44
C SER A 72 8.31 -9.33 12.23
N MET A 73 8.84 -8.71 11.17
CA MET A 73 8.07 -8.38 9.96
C MET A 73 7.37 -9.63 9.39
N PRO A 74 6.05 -9.61 9.19
CA PRO A 74 5.34 -10.68 8.50
C PRO A 74 5.83 -10.89 7.06
N ARG A 75 5.91 -12.15 6.61
CA ARG A 75 6.33 -12.53 5.24
C ARG A 75 5.58 -11.80 4.13
N VAL A 76 4.31 -11.43 4.37
CA VAL A 76 3.49 -10.70 3.40
C VAL A 76 4.04 -9.31 3.09
N TYR A 77 4.78 -8.67 4.00
CA TYR A 77 5.36 -7.34 3.76
C TYR A 77 6.72 -7.35 3.08
N PHE A 78 7.32 -8.53 2.88
CA PHE A 78 8.54 -8.64 2.11
C PHE A 78 8.25 -8.31 0.64
N ALA A 79 9.12 -7.53 0.03
CA ALA A 79 9.17 -7.46 -1.42
C ALA A 79 9.47 -8.86 -1.99
N PRO A 80 9.02 -9.16 -3.22
CA PRO A 80 9.23 -10.46 -3.85
C PRO A 80 10.72 -10.86 -3.82
N THR A 81 10.97 -12.14 -3.59
CA THR A 81 12.30 -12.74 -3.39
C THR A 81 13.25 -12.61 -4.59
N GLU A 82 12.81 -12.06 -5.70
CA GLU A 82 13.63 -11.83 -6.90
C GLU A 82 14.53 -10.59 -6.76
N LEU A 83 14.41 -9.83 -5.66
CA LEU A 83 15.32 -8.72 -5.38
C LEU A 83 16.72 -9.20 -4.94
N PRO A 84 17.80 -8.52 -5.39
CA PRO A 84 19.17 -8.78 -4.94
C PRO A 84 19.28 -8.81 -3.42
N VAL A 85 20.14 -9.68 -2.88
CA VAL A 85 20.32 -9.87 -1.42
C VAL A 85 20.65 -8.57 -0.71
N ASP A 86 21.39 -7.66 -1.34
CA ASP A 86 21.76 -6.37 -0.76
C ASP A 86 20.58 -5.39 -0.67
N ALA A 87 19.54 -5.54 -1.52
CA ALA A 87 18.29 -4.81 -1.39
C ALA A 87 17.38 -5.38 -0.28
N ARG A 88 17.71 -6.55 0.27
CA ARG A 88 17.04 -7.16 1.44
C ARG A 88 17.67 -6.71 2.77
N ALA A 89 18.75 -5.94 2.73
CA ALA A 89 19.59 -5.62 3.89
C ALA A 89 18.93 -4.71 4.93
N GLU A 90 17.80 -4.08 4.62
CA GLU A 90 16.87 -3.64 5.66
C GLU A 90 15.80 -4.72 5.86
N LEU A 91 16.13 -5.74 6.67
CA LEU A 91 15.30 -6.94 6.92
C LEU A 91 13.89 -6.65 7.50
N SER A 92 13.52 -5.39 7.64
CA SER A 92 12.27 -4.93 8.24
C SER A 92 11.65 -3.75 7.49
N SER A 93 12.05 -3.54 6.24
CA SER A 93 11.49 -2.51 5.39
C SER A 93 10.61 -3.11 4.30
N THR A 94 9.61 -2.34 3.87
CA THR A 94 8.64 -2.74 2.86
C THR A 94 8.45 -1.65 1.81
N PHE A 95 8.18 -2.07 0.58
CA PHE A 95 7.80 -1.20 -0.53
C PHE A 95 6.28 -1.10 -0.69
N TYR A 96 5.49 -1.90 0.04
CA TYR A 96 4.03 -1.84 -0.04
C TYR A 96 3.55 -0.63 0.76
N GLN A 97 3.17 0.43 0.05
CA GLN A 97 2.72 1.69 0.64
C GLN A 97 1.36 2.09 0.09
N VAL A 98 0.65 2.93 0.82
CA VAL A 98 -0.59 3.58 0.36
C VAL A 98 -0.29 4.99 -0.13
N PHE A 99 -1.25 5.60 -0.84
CA PHE A 99 -1.21 7.03 -1.10
C PHE A 99 -1.97 7.79 -0.01
N THR A 100 -1.36 8.84 0.53
CA THR A 100 -1.96 9.78 1.47
C THR A 100 -2.04 11.16 0.82
N GLY A 101 -2.97 11.99 1.26
CA GLY A 101 -3.22 13.31 0.64
C GLY A 101 -4.70 13.47 0.33
N GLU A 102 -5.06 14.63 -0.21
CA GLU A 102 -6.41 14.91 -0.67
C GLU A 102 -6.80 13.94 -1.80
N GLU A 103 -8.08 13.55 -1.83
CA GLU A 103 -8.65 12.66 -2.85
C GLU A 103 -8.08 11.23 -2.92
N THR A 104 -7.16 10.81 -2.04
CA THR A 104 -6.68 9.42 -2.03
C THR A 104 -7.59 8.48 -1.23
N ALA A 105 -7.39 7.17 -1.36
CA ALA A 105 -8.08 6.16 -0.55
C ALA A 105 -7.78 6.24 0.97
N PHE A 106 -6.82 7.08 1.39
CA PHE A 106 -6.39 7.23 2.78
C PHE A 106 -6.30 8.71 3.21
N GLU A 107 -7.18 9.54 2.66
CA GLU A 107 -7.29 10.97 2.96
C GLU A 107 -7.62 11.27 4.44
N TYR A 108 -8.57 10.53 5.02
CA TYR A 108 -9.12 10.86 6.34
C TYR A 108 -8.51 10.07 7.51
N PRO A 109 -8.27 10.70 8.67
CA PRO A 109 -7.74 10.04 9.88
C PRO A 109 -8.57 8.87 10.42
N GLN A 110 -9.86 8.83 10.13
CA GLN A 110 -10.79 7.78 10.54
C GLN A 110 -10.99 6.69 9.48
N GLY A 111 -10.31 6.79 8.33
CA GLY A 111 -10.55 5.95 7.18
C GLY A 111 -11.81 6.30 6.39
N LEU A 112 -11.76 6.05 5.08
CA LEU A 112 -12.89 6.21 4.17
C LEU A 112 -13.87 5.05 4.28
N ARG A 113 -15.15 5.32 4.00
CA ARG A 113 -16.16 4.28 3.87
C ARG A 113 -15.96 3.53 2.56
N PHE A 114 -15.98 2.21 2.66
CA PHE A 114 -15.74 1.30 1.56
C PHE A 114 -16.99 0.44 1.30
N PRO A 115 -17.50 0.40 0.06
CA PRO A 115 -17.00 1.09 -1.14
C PRO A 115 -17.60 2.49 -1.37
N GLN A 116 -18.38 3.05 -0.43
CA GLN A 116 -19.27 4.18 -0.70
C GLN A 116 -18.55 5.48 -1.08
N ASP A 117 -17.35 5.72 -0.57
CA ASP A 117 -16.61 6.97 -0.83
C ASP A 117 -15.73 6.91 -2.10
N PHE A 118 -15.87 5.84 -2.92
CA PHE A 118 -15.13 5.60 -4.18
C PHE A 118 -16.02 5.81 -5.41
N SER A 119 -16.36 7.06 -5.75
CA SER A 119 -17.31 7.37 -6.83
C SER A 119 -16.83 6.96 -8.24
N LYS A 120 -15.51 6.85 -8.47
CA LYS A 120 -14.94 6.31 -9.72
C LYS A 120 -15.04 4.78 -9.83
N GLY A 121 -15.49 4.11 -8.78
CA GLY A 121 -15.48 2.66 -8.67
C GLY A 121 -14.13 2.14 -8.17
N THR A 122 -14.19 1.14 -7.30
CA THR A 122 -13.03 0.60 -6.58
C THR A 122 -11.98 -0.06 -7.49
N SER A 123 -12.35 -0.49 -8.70
CA SER A 123 -11.43 -1.09 -9.67
C SER A 123 -10.53 -0.09 -10.40
N ASN A 124 -10.75 1.22 -10.18
CA ASN A 124 -10.01 2.32 -10.82
C ASN A 124 -9.09 3.07 -9.86
N VAL A 125 -9.08 2.73 -8.57
CA VAL A 125 -8.36 3.46 -7.52
C VAL A 125 -7.33 2.55 -6.90
N PHE A 126 -6.10 3.02 -6.73
CA PHE A 126 -5.05 2.32 -6.01
C PHE A 126 -5.40 2.19 -4.54
N LEU A 127 -5.19 1.00 -4.00
CA LEU A 127 -5.24 0.73 -2.57
C LEU A 127 -3.83 0.65 -2.00
N VAL A 128 -2.97 -0.18 -2.59
CA VAL A 128 -1.58 -0.39 -2.16
C VAL A 128 -0.69 -0.48 -3.39
N VAL A 129 0.45 0.19 -3.38
CA VAL A 129 1.42 0.20 -4.47
C VAL A 129 2.79 -0.30 -4.03
N GLU A 130 3.56 -0.80 -4.99
CA GLU A 130 5.03 -0.91 -4.88
C GLU A 130 5.64 0.49 -5.06
N ALA A 131 5.99 1.15 -3.96
CA ALA A 131 6.67 2.45 -3.95
C ALA A 131 8.13 2.34 -4.45
N GLY A 132 8.75 3.47 -4.80
CA GLY A 132 10.15 3.52 -5.24
C GLY A 132 11.17 3.47 -4.10
N GLN A 133 10.75 3.73 -2.87
CA GLN A 133 11.58 3.67 -1.67
C GLN A 133 10.94 2.74 -0.65
N ALA A 134 11.75 2.03 0.12
CA ALA A 134 11.25 1.21 1.22
C ALA A 134 11.15 2.02 2.51
N VAL A 135 10.24 1.63 3.38
CA VAL A 135 10.09 2.20 4.73
C VAL A 135 10.04 1.08 5.76
N PRO A 136 10.48 1.30 7.02
CA PRO A 136 10.26 0.34 8.10
C PRO A 136 8.77 -0.01 8.19
N TRP A 137 8.42 -1.30 8.23
CA TRP A 137 7.01 -1.72 8.06
C TRP A 137 6.08 -1.27 9.20
N THR A 138 6.61 -0.94 10.38
CA THR A 138 5.81 -0.41 11.49
C THR A 138 5.65 1.10 11.44
N LYS A 139 6.51 1.80 10.70
CA LYS A 139 6.54 3.27 10.62
C LYS A 139 5.33 3.80 9.85
N PRO A 140 4.58 4.78 10.38
CA PRO A 140 3.47 5.45 9.69
C PRO A 140 3.99 6.43 8.63
N SER A 141 4.71 5.90 7.64
CA SER A 141 5.24 6.63 6.49
C SER A 141 4.77 5.91 5.23
N ASP A 142 4.18 6.69 4.34
CA ASP A 142 3.57 6.22 3.10
C ASP A 142 3.79 7.29 2.01
N VAL A 143 3.36 7.02 0.78
CA VAL A 143 3.58 7.94 -0.33
C VAL A 143 2.62 9.12 -0.20
N PHE A 144 3.16 10.33 -0.06
CA PHE A 144 2.35 11.55 -0.12
C PHE A 144 2.05 11.88 -1.59
N TYR A 145 0.79 12.22 -1.86
CA TYR A 145 0.29 12.65 -3.15
C TYR A 145 -0.32 14.04 -3.04
N ASP A 146 0.08 14.91 -3.97
CA ASP A 146 -0.49 16.22 -4.22
C ASP A 146 -0.45 16.43 -5.75
N ASP A 147 -1.51 16.99 -6.33
CA ASP A 147 -1.60 17.16 -7.78
C ASP A 147 -0.59 18.20 -8.31
N ASP A 148 -0.25 19.18 -7.47
CA ASP A 148 0.68 20.26 -7.80
C ASP A 148 2.15 19.87 -7.59
N GLU A 149 2.42 18.72 -6.97
CA GLU A 149 3.77 18.21 -6.70
C GLU A 149 4.26 17.23 -7.78
N PRO A 150 5.59 17.05 -7.93
CA PRO A 150 6.16 16.04 -8.83
C PRO A 150 5.62 14.64 -8.53
N PHE A 151 5.36 13.87 -9.60
CA PHE A 151 4.81 12.51 -9.43
C PHE A 151 5.75 11.64 -8.60
N PRO A 152 5.23 10.95 -7.56
CA PRO A 152 6.05 10.17 -6.65
C PRO A 152 6.71 8.98 -7.34
N LEU A 153 7.90 8.60 -6.88
CA LEU A 153 8.61 7.44 -7.40
C LEU A 153 7.89 6.15 -7.03
N LEU A 154 7.56 5.33 -8.05
CA LEU A 154 6.97 3.99 -7.91
C LEU A 154 7.86 2.94 -8.57
N GLY A 155 7.86 1.73 -8.03
CA GLY A 155 8.58 0.60 -8.59
C GLY A 155 10.11 0.65 -8.39
N GLY A 156 10.86 0.73 -9.49
CA GLY A 156 12.33 0.78 -9.49
C GLY A 156 12.99 -0.59 -9.47
N VAL A 157 12.71 -1.41 -8.45
CA VAL A 157 13.29 -2.75 -8.28
C VAL A 157 12.38 -3.87 -8.80
N PHE A 158 11.15 -3.52 -9.18
CA PHE A 158 10.13 -4.47 -9.60
C PHE A 158 10.08 -4.60 -11.12
N THR A 159 9.73 -5.81 -11.56
CA THR A 159 9.49 -6.12 -12.96
C THR A 159 8.28 -7.03 -13.08
N GLY A 160 7.60 -6.95 -14.22
CA GLY A 160 6.41 -7.75 -14.52
C GLY A 160 6.43 -8.22 -15.97
N GLU A 161 5.45 -9.03 -16.35
CA GLU A 161 5.37 -9.58 -17.70
C GLU A 161 4.65 -8.62 -18.65
N SER A 162 5.26 -8.31 -19.79
CA SER A 162 4.58 -7.64 -20.91
C SER A 162 3.73 -8.63 -21.70
N ARG A 163 2.48 -8.26 -21.99
CA ARG A 163 1.57 -9.01 -22.86
C ARG A 163 1.88 -8.86 -24.36
N PHE A 164 2.79 -7.95 -24.73
CA PHE A 164 3.07 -7.57 -26.13
C PHE A 164 4.41 -8.07 -26.68
N SER A 165 5.16 -8.86 -25.92
CA SER A 165 6.47 -9.31 -26.39
C SER A 165 6.37 -10.61 -27.18
N LEU A 166 6.83 -10.53 -28.44
CA LEU A 166 6.77 -11.59 -29.46
C LEU A 166 8.00 -12.51 -29.45
N PHE A 167 9.04 -12.22 -28.64
CA PHE A 167 10.26 -13.01 -28.53
C PHE A 167 10.75 -13.01 -27.06
N GLY A 168 11.27 -14.14 -26.56
CA GLY A 168 11.40 -14.47 -25.13
C GLY A 168 12.07 -13.46 -24.16
N SER A 169 11.75 -13.67 -22.87
CA SER A 169 11.99 -12.82 -21.67
C SER A 169 11.21 -11.48 -21.67
N ASN A 170 9.94 -11.56 -21.31
CA ASN A 170 8.95 -10.46 -21.29
C ASN A 170 9.04 -9.55 -20.04
N ARG A 171 10.14 -9.54 -19.30
CA ARG A 171 10.23 -8.75 -18.05
C ARG A 171 10.44 -7.27 -18.36
N VAL A 172 9.42 -6.46 -18.12
CA VAL A 172 9.46 -4.99 -18.23
C VAL A 172 9.55 -4.38 -16.84
N LYS A 173 10.27 -3.25 -16.75
CA LYS A 173 10.28 -2.42 -15.54
C LYS A 173 8.92 -1.80 -15.32
N GLY A 174 8.49 -1.71 -14.07
CA GLY A 174 7.21 -1.16 -13.67
C GLY A 174 6.98 -1.41 -12.19
N PHE A 175 5.71 -1.47 -11.80
CA PHE A 175 5.30 -1.78 -10.43
C PHE A 175 3.94 -2.47 -10.43
N HIS A 176 3.66 -3.23 -9.39
CA HIS A 176 2.33 -3.75 -9.14
C HIS A 176 1.55 -2.80 -8.23
N ALA A 177 0.24 -2.78 -8.40
CA ALA A 177 -0.68 -2.15 -7.47
C ALA A 177 -1.86 -3.08 -7.19
N ALA A 178 -2.24 -3.18 -5.92
CA ALA A 178 -3.58 -3.59 -5.56
C ALA A 178 -4.52 -2.41 -5.80
N MET A 179 -5.57 -2.65 -6.57
CA MET A 179 -6.70 -1.74 -6.71
C MET A 179 -7.62 -1.88 -5.49
N ALA A 180 -8.48 -0.88 -5.24
CA ALA A 180 -9.40 -0.89 -4.10
C ALA A 180 -10.43 -2.03 -4.16
N ASP A 181 -10.68 -2.63 -5.31
CA ASP A 181 -11.49 -3.85 -5.45
C ASP A 181 -10.75 -5.15 -5.08
N GLY A 182 -9.46 -5.07 -4.70
CA GLY A 182 -8.61 -6.21 -4.37
C GLY A 182 -7.95 -6.89 -5.56
N SER A 183 -8.25 -6.47 -6.80
CA SER A 183 -7.51 -6.92 -7.98
C SER A 183 -6.08 -6.37 -7.94
N VAL A 184 -5.12 -7.14 -8.44
CA VAL A 184 -3.72 -6.70 -8.54
C VAL A 184 -3.35 -6.58 -10.01
N ARG A 185 -2.81 -5.43 -10.39
CA ARG A 185 -2.43 -5.10 -11.77
C ARG A 185 -0.96 -4.70 -11.83
N PHE A 186 -0.34 -4.94 -12.98
CA PHE A 186 1.01 -4.48 -13.27
C PHE A 186 0.95 -3.23 -14.15
N PHE A 187 1.70 -2.20 -13.77
CA PHE A 187 1.82 -0.93 -14.48
C PHE A 187 3.24 -0.82 -15.03
N PRO A 188 3.42 -0.93 -16.36
CA PRO A 188 4.73 -0.71 -16.99
C PRO A 188 5.25 0.70 -16.68
N SER A 189 6.57 0.85 -16.64
CA SER A 189 7.24 2.16 -16.50
C SER A 189 6.92 3.15 -17.63
N THR A 190 6.33 2.67 -18.73
CA THR A 190 5.83 3.48 -19.85
C THR A 190 4.38 3.96 -19.66
N THR A 191 3.71 3.60 -18.56
CA THR A 191 2.36 4.10 -18.25
C THR A 191 2.40 5.61 -18.08
N SER A 192 1.47 6.32 -18.72
CA SER A 192 1.46 7.79 -18.66
C SER A 192 1.19 8.29 -17.24
N GLU A 193 1.87 9.37 -16.84
CA GLU A 193 1.68 10.01 -15.54
C GLU A 193 0.21 10.37 -15.29
N VAL A 194 -0.49 10.89 -16.30
CA VAL A 194 -1.93 11.21 -16.22
C VAL A 194 -2.75 9.99 -15.79
N THR A 195 -2.50 8.83 -16.39
CA THR A 195 -3.19 7.58 -16.02
C THR A 195 -2.86 7.15 -14.59
N LEU A 196 -1.63 7.37 -14.14
CA LEU A 196 -1.22 7.02 -12.78
C LEU A 196 -1.84 7.96 -11.75
N ARG A 197 -1.88 9.28 -12.00
CA ARG A 197 -2.59 10.26 -11.18
C ARG A 197 -4.09 9.96 -11.11
N ASP A 198 -4.71 9.66 -12.25
CA ASP A 198 -6.10 9.19 -12.32
C ASP A 198 -6.32 7.92 -11.48
N ALA A 199 -5.34 7.03 -11.36
CA ALA A 199 -5.49 5.84 -10.54
C ALA A 199 -5.29 6.09 -9.03
N ILE A 200 -4.77 7.26 -8.62
CA ILE A 200 -4.60 7.62 -7.20
C ILE A 200 -5.89 8.21 -6.61
N THR A 201 -6.61 9.01 -7.38
CA THR A 201 -7.77 9.79 -6.92
C THR A 201 -9.07 8.98 -6.90
N ARG A 202 -9.82 9.09 -5.79
CA ARG A 202 -11.03 8.31 -5.51
C ARG A 202 -12.29 8.87 -6.18
N SER A 203 -12.35 10.18 -6.40
CA SER A 203 -13.57 10.82 -6.93
C SER A 203 -13.38 11.65 -8.20
N GLU A 204 -12.21 12.24 -8.43
CA GLU A 204 -11.92 13.06 -9.62
C GLU A 204 -11.12 12.31 -10.70
N GLY A 205 -11.29 12.64 -11.98
CA GLY A 205 -10.52 12.05 -13.10
C GLY A 205 -11.25 10.97 -13.93
N GLN A 206 -10.59 10.43 -14.97
CA GLN A 206 -11.20 9.45 -15.88
C GLN A 206 -11.20 8.03 -15.30
N ARG A 207 -12.18 7.20 -15.72
CA ARG A 207 -12.13 5.76 -15.46
C ARG A 207 -11.00 5.11 -16.25
N LEU A 208 -10.25 4.20 -15.64
CA LEU A 208 -9.23 3.43 -16.35
C LEU A 208 -9.93 2.57 -17.43
N LYS A 209 -9.65 2.84 -18.70
CA LYS A 209 -10.14 2.04 -19.83
C LYS A 209 -9.85 0.53 -19.63
N SER A 210 -10.68 -0.34 -20.19
CA SER A 210 -10.56 -1.80 -20.04
C SER A 210 -9.36 -2.45 -20.74
N HIS A 211 -8.52 -1.67 -21.44
CA HIS A 211 -7.49 -2.18 -22.37
C HIS A 211 -6.06 -1.71 -22.05
N TRP A 212 -5.79 -1.30 -20.81
CA TRP A 212 -4.41 -1.11 -20.33
C TRP A 212 -3.84 -2.43 -19.81
#